data_AF-A0A2H0U3D0-F1
#
_entry.id   AF-A0A2H0U3D0-F1
#
_cell.length_a   1.000
_cell.length_b   1.000
_cell.length_c   1.000
_cell.angle_alpha   90.00
_cell.angle_beta   90.00
_cell.angle_gamma   90.00
#
_symmetry.space_group_name_H-M   'P 1'
#
loop_
_entity.id
_entity.type
_entity.pdbx_description
1 polymer ?
#
loop_
_entity_poly.entity_id
_entity_poly.type
_entity_poly.pdbx_seq_one_letter_code
_entity_poly.pdbx_strand_id
1 'polypeptide(L)'
;MSDLITALDNTELEWWKEKIEEHRIRLVNKPSYYVEKIIKERKINKEDLEKNIEGILLSLREEAWQTYLIDEALFNSEIISHLFVNRNLPKTILSELLNREFFNLDLEKLSKEEIEIKIAKIVGDSTGRVFPYIYQLSLSTTNSRRTRSGKVFETLIESFFDILQYPYETQSSISSGEYWSLGKKVDLIVPDVEKYSKERAKCAVVTMKTSLRERWQEVAEELHRTSVPHIYLLTLDPKVSGNLIDTIKRYNITLVILKKDKERFPRSDNVKDYETFFKKEIPYIANYWKA
;
A
#
# COMPACT_ATOMS: atom_id res chain seq x y z
N MET A 1 36.10 21.94 -7.00
CA MET A 1 35.75 21.10 -5.82
C MET A 1 34.85 21.95 -4.95
N SER A 2 33.74 21.41 -4.44
CA SER A 2 32.51 22.16 -4.04
C SER A 2 31.70 22.51 -5.29
N ASP A 3 30.49 22.02 -5.56
CA ASP A 3 29.34 21.89 -4.65
C ASP A 3 28.69 20.50 -4.78
N LEU A 4 29.21 19.54 -4.03
CA LEU A 4 28.43 18.35 -3.69
C LEU A 4 27.50 18.76 -2.58
N ILE A 5 26.19 18.66 -2.81
CA ILE A 5 25.22 18.83 -1.74
C ILE A 5 25.36 17.59 -0.87
N THR A 6 25.94 17.75 0.32
CA THR A 6 26.14 16.65 1.27
C THR A 6 24.94 16.47 2.18
N ALA A 7 24.17 17.54 2.42
CA ALA A 7 22.93 17.53 3.18
C ALA A 7 22.00 18.68 2.74
N LEU A 8 20.70 18.52 2.99
CA LEU A 8 19.72 19.61 2.91
C LEU A 8 19.60 20.25 4.29
N ASP A 9 19.60 21.58 4.37
CA ASP A 9 19.20 22.26 5.60
C ASP A 9 17.68 22.13 5.83
N ASN A 10 17.21 22.55 7.01
CA ASN A 10 15.80 22.37 7.38
C ASN A 10 14.84 23.13 6.45
N THR A 11 15.22 24.33 6.00
CA THR A 11 14.38 25.15 5.11
C THR A 11 14.25 24.49 3.74
N GLU A 12 15.37 24.00 3.21
CA GLU A 12 15.43 23.28 1.95
C GLU A 12 14.66 21.95 2.01
N LEU A 13 14.82 21.21 3.12
CA LEU A 13 14.14 19.93 3.32
C LEU A 13 12.62 20.09 3.37
N GLU A 14 12.11 21.09 4.10
CA GLU A 14 10.67 21.33 4.18
C GLU A 14 10.09 21.79 2.84
N TRP A 15 10.78 22.70 2.14
CA TRP A 15 10.39 23.06 0.77
C TRP A 15 10.31 21.82 -0.13
N TRP A 16 11.31 20.94 -0.06
CA TRP A 16 11.34 19.75 -0.91
C TRP A 16 10.23 18.76 -0.58
N LYS A 17 9.93 18.53 0.70
CA LYS A 17 8.80 17.70 1.14
C LYS A 17 7.46 18.25 0.67
N GLU A 18 7.26 19.56 0.78
CA GLU A 18 6.05 20.24 0.30
C GLU A 18 5.86 20.02 -1.20
N LYS A 19 6.89 20.25 -2.01
CA LYS A 19 6.80 20.06 -3.48
C LYS A 19 6.60 18.61 -3.87
N ILE A 20 7.24 17.67 -3.17
CA ILE A 20 6.99 16.23 -3.35
C ILE A 20 5.50 15.91 -3.13
N GLU A 21 4.91 16.43 -2.06
CA GLU A 21 3.50 16.14 -1.74
C GLU A 21 2.54 16.76 -2.75
N GLU A 22 2.74 18.03 -3.12
CA GLU A 22 1.93 18.72 -4.14
C GLU A 22 1.93 17.98 -5.48
N HIS A 23 3.11 17.57 -5.96
CA HIS A 23 3.22 16.85 -7.23
C HIS A 23 2.61 15.46 -7.13
N ARG A 24 2.76 14.78 -5.99
CA ARG A 24 2.17 13.46 -5.76
C ARG A 24 0.64 13.52 -5.79
N ILE A 25 0.03 14.48 -5.10
CA ILE A 25 -1.43 14.66 -5.08
C ILE A 25 -1.97 14.87 -6.50
N ARG A 26 -1.24 15.61 -7.33
CA ARG A 26 -1.64 15.92 -8.71
C ARG A 26 -1.48 14.74 -9.68
N LEU A 27 -0.41 13.97 -9.54
CA LEU A 27 0.02 13.00 -10.56
C LEU A 27 -0.23 11.54 -10.18
N VAL A 28 -0.46 11.24 -8.90
CA VAL A 28 -0.63 9.88 -8.41
C VAL A 28 -2.03 9.72 -7.82
N ASN A 29 -2.83 8.88 -8.46
CA ASN A 29 -4.19 8.59 -8.02
C ASN A 29 -4.23 7.95 -6.62
N LYS A 30 -5.38 7.99 -5.95
CA LYS A 30 -5.58 7.27 -4.67
C LYS A 30 -5.55 5.75 -4.89
N PRO A 31 -5.20 4.94 -3.87
CA PRO A 31 -5.22 3.48 -3.98
C PRO A 31 -6.54 2.89 -4.48
N SER A 32 -7.67 3.43 -4.02
CA SER A 32 -9.00 2.93 -4.39
C SER A 32 -9.31 3.07 -5.87
N TYR A 33 -8.87 4.18 -6.48
CA TYR A 33 -9.03 4.42 -7.92
C TYR A 33 -8.48 3.28 -8.77
N TYR A 34 -7.28 2.75 -8.45
CA TYR A 34 -6.71 1.65 -9.22
C TYR A 34 -7.51 0.36 -9.08
N VAL A 35 -7.95 0.06 -7.85
CA VAL A 35 -8.77 -1.13 -7.56
C VAL A 35 -10.10 -1.06 -8.31
N GLU A 36 -10.83 0.05 -8.15
CA GLU A 36 -12.12 0.30 -8.80
C GLU A 36 -12.01 0.24 -10.32
N LYS A 37 -10.98 0.88 -10.88
CA LYS A 37 -10.71 0.86 -12.33
C LYS A 37 -10.56 -0.56 -12.85
N ILE A 38 -9.68 -1.37 -12.22
CA ILE A 38 -9.37 -2.72 -12.71
C ILE A 38 -10.55 -3.66 -12.52
N ILE A 39 -11.26 -3.59 -11.38
CA ILE A 39 -12.47 -4.39 -11.14
C ILE A 39 -13.51 -4.08 -12.23
N LYS A 40 -13.71 -2.80 -12.56
CA LYS A 40 -14.64 -2.37 -13.61
C LYS A 40 -14.20 -2.84 -15.00
N GLU A 41 -12.93 -2.70 -15.35
CA GLU A 41 -12.37 -3.10 -16.65
C GLU A 41 -12.47 -4.62 -16.86
N ARG A 42 -12.15 -5.41 -15.82
CA ARG A 42 -12.27 -6.87 -15.85
C ARG A 42 -13.69 -7.39 -15.66
N LYS A 43 -14.63 -6.53 -15.29
CA LYS A 43 -16.04 -6.86 -15.01
C LYS A 43 -16.18 -7.99 -13.98
N ILE A 44 -15.34 -7.96 -12.94
CA ILE A 44 -15.35 -8.96 -11.88
C ILE A 44 -16.73 -8.98 -11.23
N ASN A 45 -17.34 -10.15 -11.19
CA ASN A 45 -18.65 -10.35 -10.59
C ASN A 45 -18.62 -11.45 -9.52
N LYS A 46 -19.78 -11.71 -8.92
CA LYS A 46 -19.95 -12.69 -7.85
C LYS A 46 -19.55 -14.11 -8.26
N GLU A 47 -19.88 -14.54 -9.48
CA GLU A 47 -19.54 -15.89 -9.95
C GLU A 47 -18.03 -16.07 -10.10
N ASP A 48 -17.30 -15.03 -10.50
CA ASP A 48 -15.84 -15.06 -10.62
C ASP A 48 -15.21 -15.28 -9.24
N LEU A 49 -15.64 -14.49 -8.24
CA LEU A 49 -15.19 -14.64 -6.86
C LEU A 49 -15.59 -16.02 -6.31
N GLU A 50 -16.82 -16.47 -6.53
CA GLU A 50 -17.26 -17.81 -6.10
C GLU A 50 -16.44 -18.95 -6.74
N LYS A 51 -15.81 -18.73 -7.90
CA LYS A 51 -14.89 -19.71 -8.50
C LYS A 51 -13.50 -19.66 -7.88
N ASN A 52 -12.88 -18.47 -7.75
CA ASN A 52 -11.49 -18.35 -7.31
C ASN A 52 -11.15 -16.97 -6.71
N ILE A 53 -11.50 -16.77 -5.43
CA ILE A 53 -11.25 -15.51 -4.70
C ILE A 53 -9.75 -15.24 -4.60
N GLU A 54 -8.98 -16.27 -4.25
CA GLU A 54 -7.54 -16.10 -3.99
C GLU A 54 -6.77 -15.72 -5.25
N GLY A 55 -7.04 -16.40 -6.37
CA GLY A 55 -6.42 -16.07 -7.64
C GLY A 55 -6.78 -14.67 -8.12
N ILE A 56 -8.03 -14.25 -7.95
CA ILE A 56 -8.49 -12.91 -8.31
C ILE A 56 -7.83 -11.86 -7.41
N LEU A 57 -7.76 -12.08 -6.10
CA LEU A 57 -7.08 -11.18 -5.16
C LEU A 57 -5.63 -10.91 -5.57
N LEU A 58 -4.88 -11.96 -5.88
CA LEU A 58 -3.48 -11.85 -6.29
C LEU A 58 -3.32 -11.14 -7.64
N SER A 59 -4.17 -11.48 -8.61
CA SER A 59 -4.15 -10.86 -9.95
C SER A 59 -4.46 -9.37 -9.88
N LEU A 60 -5.58 -8.99 -9.24
CA LEU A 60 -5.99 -7.59 -9.14
C LEU A 60 -4.98 -6.75 -8.36
N ARG A 61 -4.36 -7.31 -7.31
CA ARG A 61 -3.30 -6.64 -6.56
C ARG A 61 -2.08 -6.35 -7.44
N GLU A 62 -1.65 -7.31 -8.26
CA GLU A 62 -0.52 -7.12 -9.16
C GLU A 62 -0.85 -6.09 -10.24
N GLU A 63 -2.03 -6.16 -10.85
CA GLU A 63 -2.47 -5.20 -11.87
C GLU A 63 -2.58 -3.77 -11.29
N ALA A 64 -3.09 -3.63 -10.06
CA ALA A 64 -3.17 -2.34 -9.37
C ALA A 64 -1.76 -1.77 -9.10
N TRP A 65 -0.81 -2.64 -8.77
CA TRP A 65 0.58 -2.27 -8.59
C TRP A 65 1.22 -1.79 -9.90
N GLN A 66 1.04 -2.53 -10.99
CA GLN A 66 1.58 -2.15 -12.30
C GLN A 66 0.99 -0.82 -12.80
N THR A 67 -0.31 -0.60 -12.60
CA THR A 67 -0.96 0.67 -12.96
C THR A 67 -0.41 1.83 -12.14
N TYR A 68 -0.21 1.64 -10.83
CA TYR A 68 0.43 2.62 -9.97
C TYR A 68 1.85 2.98 -10.39
N LEU A 69 2.65 2.00 -10.84
CA LEU A 69 4.03 2.25 -11.26
C LEU A 69 4.14 3.22 -12.45
N ILE A 70 3.11 3.29 -13.30
CA ILE A 70 3.04 4.26 -14.41
C ILE A 70 2.93 5.68 -13.84
N ASP A 71 1.96 5.93 -12.96
CA ASP A 71 1.77 7.22 -12.30
C ASP A 71 3.01 7.61 -11.48
N GLU A 72 3.62 6.65 -10.78
CA GLU A 72 4.83 6.86 -10.00
C GLU A 72 6.03 7.24 -10.88
N ALA A 73 6.19 6.63 -12.05
CA ALA A 73 7.25 6.97 -12.99
C ALA A 73 7.07 8.41 -13.53
N LEU A 74 5.85 8.77 -13.93
CA LEU A 74 5.51 10.12 -14.37
C LEU A 74 5.76 11.14 -13.26
N PHE A 75 5.29 10.86 -12.05
CA PHE A 75 5.52 11.68 -10.87
C PHE A 75 7.01 11.92 -10.61
N ASN A 76 7.84 10.86 -10.61
CA ASN A 76 9.27 11.00 -10.35
C ASN A 76 9.98 11.80 -11.44
N SER A 77 9.60 11.62 -12.71
CA SER A 77 10.14 12.42 -13.82
C SER A 77 9.82 13.90 -13.63
N GLU A 78 8.55 14.23 -13.40
CA GLU A 78 8.07 15.61 -13.24
C GLU A 78 8.71 16.33 -12.05
N ILE A 79 8.79 15.67 -10.88
CA ILE A 79 9.34 16.30 -9.67
C ILE A 79 10.86 16.52 -9.78
N ILE A 80 11.59 15.61 -10.44
CA ILE A 80 13.03 15.79 -10.69
C ILE A 80 13.24 16.94 -11.70
N SER A 81 12.45 17.01 -12.77
CA SER A 81 12.47 18.15 -13.68
C SER A 81 12.16 19.46 -12.95
N HIS A 82 11.17 19.46 -12.07
CA HIS A 82 10.82 20.63 -11.26
C HIS A 82 12.01 21.10 -10.40
N LEU A 83 12.74 20.17 -9.77
CA LEU A 83 13.94 20.48 -8.97
C LEU A 83 14.99 21.24 -9.78
N PHE A 84 15.36 20.70 -10.95
CA PHE A 84 16.40 21.30 -11.79
C PHE A 84 15.98 22.60 -12.48
N VAL A 85 14.69 22.85 -12.65
CA VAL A 85 14.17 24.07 -13.27
C VAL A 85 13.97 25.20 -12.25
N ASN A 86 13.48 24.87 -11.05
CA ASN A 86 12.95 25.85 -10.09
C ASN A 86 13.84 26.06 -8.88
N ARG A 87 14.86 25.24 -8.66
CA ARG A 87 15.78 25.41 -7.53
C ARG A 87 17.15 25.91 -7.99
N ASN A 88 17.58 27.02 -7.40
CA ASN A 88 18.78 27.76 -7.82
C ASN A 88 20.01 26.86 -7.93
N LEU A 89 20.35 26.13 -6.85
CA LEU A 89 21.57 25.33 -6.83
C LEU A 89 21.52 24.15 -7.83
N PRO A 90 20.48 23.29 -7.84
CA PRO A 90 20.33 22.27 -8.90
C PRO A 90 20.39 22.84 -10.33
N LYS A 91 19.74 23.98 -10.57
CA LYS A 91 19.75 24.65 -11.88
C LYS A 91 21.14 25.12 -12.30
N THR A 92 21.89 25.72 -11.39
CA THR A 92 23.28 26.15 -11.61
C THR A 92 24.16 24.95 -11.93
N ILE A 93 24.06 23.88 -11.13
CA ILE A 93 24.80 22.62 -11.37
C ILE A 93 24.52 22.09 -12.77
N LEU A 94 23.24 21.99 -13.17
CA LEU A 94 22.89 21.50 -14.50
C LEU A 94 23.48 22.40 -15.61
N SER A 95 23.41 23.72 -15.43
CA SER A 95 23.93 24.69 -16.39
C SER A 95 25.46 24.61 -16.53
N GLU A 96 26.18 24.45 -15.43
CA GLU A 96 27.64 24.23 -15.43
C GLU A 96 28.03 22.94 -16.14
N LEU A 97 27.29 21.85 -15.91
CA LEU A 97 27.53 20.56 -16.56
C LEU A 97 27.25 20.63 -18.07
N LEU A 98 26.16 21.30 -18.47
CA LEU A 98 25.85 21.54 -19.89
C LEU A 98 26.97 22.33 -20.56
N ASN A 99 27.44 23.41 -19.94
CA ASN A 99 28.59 24.15 -20.44
C ASN A 99 29.83 23.26 -20.51
N ARG A 100 30.16 22.50 -19.47
CA ARG A 100 31.35 21.63 -19.49
C ARG A 100 31.32 20.61 -20.62
N GLU A 101 30.18 19.97 -20.87
CA GLU A 101 30.10 18.88 -21.84
C GLU A 101 29.84 19.35 -23.28
N PHE A 102 29.20 20.50 -23.48
CA PHE A 102 28.77 20.99 -24.80
C PHE A 102 29.34 22.35 -25.23
N PHE A 103 30.11 23.05 -24.39
CA PHE A 103 30.65 24.37 -24.75
C PHE A 103 31.52 24.31 -26.01
N ASN A 104 31.27 25.23 -26.95
CA ASN A 104 31.92 25.34 -28.25
C ASN A 104 31.83 24.08 -29.14
N LEU A 105 30.92 23.15 -28.85
CA LEU A 105 30.63 22.03 -29.74
C LEU A 105 29.54 22.40 -30.73
N ASP A 106 29.76 22.04 -31.99
CA ASP A 106 28.73 22.09 -33.02
C ASP A 106 27.86 20.84 -32.90
N LEU A 107 26.66 21.00 -32.32
CA LEU A 107 25.74 19.89 -32.05
C LEU A 107 25.32 19.13 -33.32
N GLU A 108 25.32 19.79 -34.49
CA GLU A 108 24.98 19.16 -35.76
C GLU A 108 26.07 18.23 -36.29
N LYS A 109 27.31 18.38 -35.79
CA LYS A 109 28.46 17.54 -36.18
C LYS A 109 28.70 16.37 -35.23
N LEU A 110 28.06 16.35 -34.07
CA LEU A 110 28.20 15.25 -33.13
C LEU A 110 27.41 14.05 -33.62
N SER A 111 28.02 12.87 -33.53
CA SER A 111 27.30 11.62 -33.73
C SER A 111 26.27 11.41 -32.61
N LYS A 112 25.23 10.62 -32.90
CA LYS A 112 24.23 10.23 -31.89
C LYS A 112 24.88 9.59 -30.66
N GLU A 113 25.89 8.74 -30.86
CA GLU A 113 26.60 8.05 -29.77
C GLU A 113 27.35 9.04 -28.87
N GLU A 114 28.00 10.05 -29.44
CA GLU A 114 28.69 11.10 -28.66
C GLU A 114 27.71 11.92 -27.82
N ILE A 115 26.53 12.25 -28.37
CA ILE A 115 25.47 12.96 -27.66
C ILE A 115 24.96 12.10 -26.49
N GLU A 116 24.68 10.82 -26.72
CA GLU A 116 24.22 9.88 -25.69
C GLU A 116 25.22 9.77 -24.53
N ILE A 117 26.52 9.65 -24.83
CA ILE A 117 27.58 9.60 -23.81
C ILE A 117 27.63 10.89 -22.98
N LYS A 118 27.53 12.06 -23.64
CA LYS A 118 27.56 13.36 -22.95
C LYS A 118 26.32 13.56 -22.07
N ILE A 119 25.14 13.22 -22.56
CA ILE A 119 23.90 13.25 -21.77
C ILE A 119 24.02 12.31 -20.56
N ALA A 120 24.50 11.09 -20.75
CA ALA A 120 24.69 10.13 -19.66
C ALA A 120 25.63 10.68 -18.56
N LYS A 121 26.71 11.37 -18.95
CA LYS A 121 27.61 12.06 -17.99
C LYS A 121 26.91 13.17 -17.23
N ILE A 122 26.11 14.00 -17.90
CA ILE A 122 25.36 15.08 -17.25
C ILE A 122 24.35 14.51 -16.27
N VAL A 123 23.58 13.50 -16.67
CA VAL A 123 22.59 12.84 -15.80
C VAL A 123 23.29 12.23 -14.57
N GLY A 124 24.40 11.51 -14.77
CA GLY A 124 25.15 10.92 -13.67
C GLY A 124 25.72 11.94 -12.69
N ASP A 125 26.43 12.97 -13.18
CA ASP A 125 27.08 13.98 -12.35
C ASP A 125 26.05 14.88 -11.65
N SER A 126 25.00 15.31 -12.36
CA SER A 126 23.92 16.12 -11.77
C SER A 126 23.21 15.36 -10.64
N THR A 127 22.82 14.11 -10.88
CA THR A 127 22.16 13.25 -9.87
C THR A 127 23.06 13.03 -8.66
N GLY A 128 24.37 12.81 -8.87
CA GLY A 128 25.35 12.66 -7.80
C GLY A 128 25.50 13.93 -6.96
N ARG A 129 25.48 15.12 -7.57
CA ARG A 129 25.61 16.40 -6.87
C ARG A 129 24.37 16.81 -6.09
N VAL A 130 23.19 16.41 -6.54
CA VAL A 130 21.91 16.68 -5.85
C VAL A 130 21.38 15.47 -5.06
N PHE A 131 22.25 14.51 -4.76
CA PHE A 131 21.85 13.22 -4.19
C PHE A 131 20.96 13.31 -2.93
N PRO A 132 21.15 14.26 -1.98
CA PRO A 132 20.24 14.40 -0.85
C PRO A 132 18.76 14.62 -1.23
N TYR A 133 18.46 15.34 -2.32
CA TYR A 133 17.09 15.49 -2.82
C TYR A 133 16.54 14.16 -3.35
N ILE A 134 17.37 13.43 -4.10
CA ILE A 134 17.03 12.12 -4.68
C ILE A 134 16.79 11.09 -3.56
N TYR A 135 17.60 11.13 -2.51
CA TYR A 135 17.44 10.29 -1.33
C TYR A 135 16.11 10.58 -0.62
N GLN A 136 15.79 11.85 -0.37
CA GLN A 136 14.52 12.24 0.27
C GLN A 136 13.30 11.85 -0.58
N LEU A 137 13.36 12.05 -1.89
CA LEU A 137 12.33 11.60 -2.83
C LEU A 137 12.17 10.07 -2.76
N SER A 138 13.27 9.32 -2.78
CA SER A 138 13.27 7.86 -2.69
C SER A 138 12.66 7.35 -1.38
N LEU A 139 12.96 8.02 -0.27
CA LEU A 139 12.39 7.72 1.04
C LEU A 139 10.88 7.99 1.07
N SER A 140 10.45 9.15 0.57
CA SER A 140 9.03 9.51 0.45
C SER A 140 8.27 8.51 -0.42
N THR A 141 8.81 8.16 -1.59
CA THR A 141 8.24 7.16 -2.49
C THR A 141 8.17 5.77 -1.85
N THR A 142 9.19 5.34 -1.11
CA THR A 142 9.17 4.06 -0.37
C THR A 142 8.09 4.04 0.72
N ASN A 143 7.95 5.12 1.49
CA ASN A 143 6.93 5.23 2.53
C ASN A 143 5.51 5.29 1.94
N SER A 144 5.35 6.00 0.82
CA SER A 144 4.12 5.99 0.02
C SER A 144 3.76 4.56 -0.42
N ARG A 145 4.69 3.83 -1.06
CA ARG A 145 4.48 2.43 -1.48
C ARG A 145 4.01 1.53 -0.33
N ARG A 146 4.60 1.64 0.86
CA ARG A 146 4.20 0.86 2.04
C ARG A 146 2.76 1.13 2.45
N THR A 147 2.39 2.39 2.56
CA THR A 147 1.03 2.82 2.93
C THR A 147 0.02 2.39 1.86
N ARG A 148 0.34 2.64 0.60
CA ARG A 148 -0.51 2.32 -0.55
C ARG A 148 -0.71 0.81 -0.72
N SER A 149 0.31 0.00 -0.51
CA SER A 149 0.16 -1.46 -0.57
C SER A 149 -0.82 -1.98 0.48
N GLY A 150 -0.80 -1.41 1.69
CA GLY A 150 -1.82 -1.68 2.71
C GLY A 150 -3.21 -1.29 2.22
N LYS A 151 -3.39 -0.05 1.77
CA LYS A 151 -4.71 0.44 1.37
C LYS A 151 -5.29 -0.24 0.13
N VAL A 152 -4.46 -0.62 -0.85
CA VAL A 152 -4.89 -1.44 -1.99
C VAL A 152 -5.43 -2.78 -1.51
N PHE A 153 -4.74 -3.42 -0.56
CA PHE A 153 -5.18 -4.70 -0.02
C PHE A 153 -6.51 -4.57 0.74
N GLU A 154 -6.65 -3.57 1.60
CA GLU A 154 -7.92 -3.25 2.27
C GLU A 154 -9.06 -3.02 1.27
N THR A 155 -8.84 -2.15 0.28
CA THR A 155 -9.86 -1.78 -0.71
C THR A 155 -10.29 -2.98 -1.56
N LEU A 156 -9.37 -3.90 -1.88
CA LEU A 156 -9.69 -5.13 -2.58
C LEU A 156 -10.61 -6.04 -1.76
N ILE A 157 -10.32 -6.20 -0.48
CA ILE A 157 -11.16 -7.00 0.43
C ILE A 157 -12.54 -6.34 0.58
N GLU A 158 -12.61 -5.03 0.83
CA GLU A 158 -13.86 -4.26 0.86
C GLU A 158 -14.68 -4.47 -0.44
N SER A 159 -14.05 -4.33 -1.60
CA SER A 159 -14.70 -4.56 -2.90
C SER A 159 -15.24 -5.99 -3.05
N PHE A 160 -14.57 -6.99 -2.45
CA PHE A 160 -15.05 -8.37 -2.49
C PHE A 160 -16.27 -8.58 -1.60
N PHE A 161 -16.31 -7.93 -0.42
CA PHE A 161 -17.52 -7.90 0.41
C PHE A 161 -18.68 -7.26 -0.36
N ASP A 162 -18.44 -6.14 -1.06
CA ASP A 162 -19.46 -5.46 -1.88
C ASP A 162 -19.99 -6.37 -3.01
N ILE A 163 -19.10 -6.98 -3.80
CA ILE A 163 -19.47 -7.84 -4.94
C ILE A 163 -20.23 -9.09 -4.46
N LEU A 164 -19.82 -9.68 -3.33
CA LEU A 164 -20.49 -10.85 -2.73
C LEU A 164 -21.78 -10.49 -1.99
N GLN A 165 -22.05 -9.19 -1.80
CA GLN A 165 -23.17 -8.64 -1.02
C GLN A 165 -23.17 -9.15 0.43
N TYR A 166 -21.98 -9.21 1.03
CA TYR A 166 -21.84 -9.53 2.44
C TYR A 166 -22.02 -8.26 3.27
N PRO A 167 -22.83 -8.28 4.33
CA PRO A 167 -22.99 -7.10 5.19
C PRO A 167 -21.69 -6.85 5.95
N TYR A 168 -21.21 -5.61 5.93
CA TYR A 168 -20.08 -5.16 6.72
C TYR A 168 -20.16 -3.65 6.93
N GLU A 169 -19.43 -3.16 7.92
CA GLU A 169 -19.15 -1.73 8.08
C GLU A 169 -17.63 -1.50 8.17
N THR A 170 -17.17 -0.40 7.57
CA THR A 170 -15.77 0.06 7.64
C THR A 170 -15.59 1.05 8.76
N GLN A 171 -14.36 1.17 9.28
CA GLN A 171 -14.04 2.24 10.24
C GLN A 171 -14.38 3.65 9.72
N SER A 172 -14.19 3.91 8.42
CA SER A 172 -14.48 5.21 7.80
C SER A 172 -15.96 5.59 7.87
N SER A 173 -16.87 4.63 7.70
CA SER A 173 -18.32 4.86 7.78
C SER A 173 -18.83 5.07 9.21
N ILE A 174 -18.04 4.71 10.23
CA ILE A 174 -18.42 4.70 11.65
C ILE A 174 -18.03 6.02 12.37
N SER A 175 -17.27 6.90 11.71
CA SER A 175 -16.62 8.09 12.29
C SER A 175 -17.52 9.23 12.80
N SER A 176 -18.84 9.04 12.88
CA SER A 176 -19.81 10.04 13.36
C SER A 176 -20.44 9.76 14.74
N GLY A 177 -20.08 8.66 15.42
CA GLY A 177 -20.67 8.31 16.73
C GLY A 177 -19.66 8.19 17.86
N GLU A 178 -19.87 8.92 18.95
CA GLU A 178 -19.11 8.86 20.23
C GLU A 178 -19.22 7.51 20.98
N TYR A 179 -19.84 6.48 20.36
CA TYR A 179 -20.24 5.24 21.02
C TYR A 179 -19.24 4.08 20.88
N TRP A 180 -18.08 4.30 20.26
CA TRP A 180 -17.17 3.20 19.94
C TRP A 180 -15.92 3.16 20.82
N SER A 181 -15.81 2.10 21.63
CA SER A 181 -14.61 1.79 22.41
C SER A 181 -13.65 0.83 21.69
N LEU A 182 -13.98 0.33 20.47
CA LEU A 182 -12.95 -0.38 19.69
C LEU A 182 -12.00 0.64 19.06
N GLY A 183 -10.73 0.28 19.02
CA GLY A 183 -9.66 1.18 18.63
C GLY A 183 -9.74 1.68 17.21
N LYS A 184 -8.89 2.66 16.94
CA LYS A 184 -8.67 3.26 15.61
C LYS A 184 -8.10 2.29 14.56
N LYS A 185 -8.16 0.96 14.75
CA LYS A 185 -7.40 -0.05 13.99
C LYS A 185 -8.18 -1.30 13.59
N VAL A 186 -9.51 -1.32 13.71
CA VAL A 186 -10.33 -2.40 13.12
C VAL A 186 -10.70 -1.97 11.72
N ASP A 187 -10.37 -2.77 10.70
CA ASP A 187 -10.62 -2.38 9.32
C ASP A 187 -12.09 -2.62 8.94
N LEU A 188 -12.64 -3.81 9.27
CA LEU A 188 -14.04 -4.17 8.98
C LEU A 188 -14.72 -4.87 10.17
N ILE A 189 -16.02 -4.68 10.28
CA ILE A 189 -16.90 -5.40 11.21
C ILE A 189 -18.01 -6.07 10.42
N VAL A 190 -18.30 -7.33 10.74
CA VAL A 190 -19.34 -8.12 10.07
C VAL A 190 -20.34 -8.61 11.12
N PRO A 191 -21.65 -8.39 10.94
CA PRO A 191 -22.27 -7.66 9.83
C PRO A 191 -22.24 -6.12 9.94
N ASP A 192 -22.30 -5.55 11.15
CA ASP A 192 -22.34 -4.11 11.39
C ASP A 192 -22.04 -3.80 12.88
N VAL A 193 -21.78 -2.52 13.19
CA VAL A 193 -21.48 -2.04 14.55
C VAL A 193 -22.64 -2.24 15.52
N GLU A 194 -23.88 -2.08 15.05
CA GLU A 194 -25.06 -2.20 15.90
C GLU A 194 -25.18 -3.63 16.45
N LYS A 195 -25.09 -4.63 15.58
CA LYS A 195 -25.12 -6.04 15.95
C LYS A 195 -23.88 -6.45 16.72
N TYR A 196 -22.71 -5.89 16.40
CA TYR A 196 -21.51 -6.07 17.23
C TYR A 196 -21.73 -5.60 18.66
N SER A 197 -22.38 -4.45 18.85
CA SER A 197 -22.68 -3.91 20.18
C SER A 197 -23.68 -4.78 20.96
N LYS A 198 -24.60 -5.47 20.26
CA LYS A 198 -25.57 -6.39 20.85
C LYS A 198 -24.96 -7.72 21.28
N GLU A 199 -24.22 -8.38 20.38
CA GLU A 199 -23.61 -9.68 20.64
C GLU A 199 -22.27 -9.83 19.88
N ARG A 200 -21.20 -9.42 20.55
CA ARG A 200 -19.84 -9.40 19.99
C ARG A 200 -19.36 -10.77 19.56
N ALA A 201 -19.75 -11.83 20.27
CA ALA A 201 -19.28 -13.20 19.99
C ALA A 201 -19.92 -13.80 18.73
N LYS A 202 -20.93 -13.13 18.15
CA LYS A 202 -21.62 -13.53 16.93
C LYS A 202 -21.29 -12.63 15.74
N CYS A 203 -20.25 -11.82 15.86
CA CYS A 203 -19.78 -10.92 14.81
C CYS A 203 -18.32 -11.24 14.46
N ALA A 204 -17.88 -10.81 13.28
CA ALA A 204 -16.49 -10.88 12.87
C ALA A 204 -15.84 -9.50 13.00
N VAL A 205 -14.66 -9.44 13.61
CA VAL A 205 -13.76 -8.30 13.53
C VAL A 205 -12.64 -8.68 12.58
N VAL A 206 -12.44 -7.90 11.53
CA VAL A 206 -11.46 -8.20 10.48
C VAL A 206 -10.41 -7.11 10.47
N THR A 207 -9.14 -7.51 10.48
CA THR A 207 -8.01 -6.61 10.26
C THR A 207 -7.08 -7.15 9.18
N MET A 208 -6.42 -6.26 8.45
CA MET A 208 -5.67 -6.56 7.26
C MET A 208 -4.24 -6.05 7.38
N LYS A 209 -3.27 -6.95 7.16
CA LYS A 209 -1.86 -6.58 7.05
C LYS A 209 -1.22 -7.32 5.90
N THR A 210 -0.72 -6.61 4.90
CA THR A 210 -0.02 -7.24 3.75
C THR A 210 1.16 -8.11 4.18
N SER A 211 1.93 -7.67 5.17
CA SER A 211 2.98 -8.44 5.84
C SER A 211 2.88 -8.26 7.35
N LEU A 212 3.16 -9.31 8.13
CA LEU A 212 3.01 -9.27 9.59
C LEU A 212 4.26 -8.71 10.26
N ARG A 213 5.42 -9.35 10.04
CA ARG A 213 6.66 -9.10 10.81
C ARG A 213 6.37 -9.07 12.32
N GLU A 214 6.80 -8.05 13.06
CA GLU A 214 6.44 -7.78 14.46
C GLU A 214 5.07 -7.10 14.62
N ARG A 215 4.53 -6.51 13.55
CA ARG A 215 3.34 -5.64 13.60
C ARG A 215 2.02 -6.37 13.92
N TRP A 216 2.00 -7.70 13.97
CA TRP A 216 0.85 -8.43 14.49
C TRP A 216 0.65 -8.18 16.00
N GLN A 217 1.71 -7.80 16.72
CA GLN A 217 1.61 -7.48 18.16
C GLN A 217 0.68 -6.30 18.41
N GLU A 218 0.65 -5.33 17.50
CA GLU A 218 -0.32 -4.22 17.55
C GLU A 218 -1.77 -4.73 17.56
N VAL A 219 -2.07 -5.82 16.84
CA VAL A 219 -3.42 -6.41 16.80
C VAL A 219 -3.75 -7.08 18.13
N ALA A 220 -2.77 -7.77 18.73
CA ALA A 220 -2.91 -8.42 20.03
C ALA A 220 -3.11 -7.40 21.17
N GLU A 221 -2.38 -6.27 21.14
CA GLU A 221 -2.56 -5.17 22.08
C GLU A 221 -3.96 -4.56 21.98
N GLU A 222 -4.47 -4.38 20.77
CA GLU A 222 -5.82 -3.85 20.53
C GLU A 222 -6.92 -4.80 21.03
N LEU A 223 -6.78 -6.11 20.80
CA LEU A 223 -7.69 -7.13 21.36
C LEU A 223 -7.83 -6.98 22.88
N HIS A 224 -6.70 -6.86 23.56
CA HIS A 224 -6.68 -6.72 25.01
C HIS A 224 -7.33 -5.40 25.47
N ARG A 225 -7.01 -4.29 24.79
CA ARG A 225 -7.54 -2.97 25.13
C ARG A 225 -9.04 -2.82 24.88
N THR A 226 -9.56 -3.47 23.84
CA THR A 226 -10.94 -3.27 23.36
C THR A 226 -11.90 -4.37 23.78
N SER A 227 -11.38 -5.43 24.43
CA SER A 227 -12.16 -6.61 24.83
C SER A 227 -12.92 -7.22 23.64
N VAL A 228 -12.28 -7.21 22.46
CA VAL A 228 -12.79 -7.90 21.27
C VAL A 228 -12.64 -9.41 21.51
N PRO A 229 -13.71 -10.22 21.34
CA PRO A 229 -13.62 -11.66 21.62
C PRO A 229 -12.69 -12.42 20.68
N HIS A 230 -12.69 -12.04 19.39
CA HIS A 230 -12.01 -12.75 18.31
C HIS A 230 -11.72 -11.80 17.14
N ILE A 231 -10.57 -11.97 16.48
CA ILE A 231 -10.19 -11.23 15.27
C ILE A 231 -9.79 -12.20 14.15
N TYR A 232 -10.26 -11.92 12.94
CA TYR A 232 -9.67 -12.44 11.71
C TYR A 232 -8.57 -11.49 11.22
N LEU A 233 -7.32 -11.94 11.21
CA LEU A 233 -6.17 -11.21 10.69
C LEU A 233 -5.83 -11.74 9.30
N LEU A 234 -6.17 -10.97 8.27
CA LEU A 234 -5.90 -11.29 6.87
C LEU A 234 -4.50 -10.84 6.50
N THR A 235 -3.75 -11.72 5.85
CA THR A 235 -2.41 -11.40 5.38
C THR A 235 -2.02 -12.11 4.09
N LEU A 236 -1.06 -11.52 3.38
CA LEU A 236 -0.41 -12.11 2.21
C LEU A 236 1.05 -12.48 2.53
N ASP A 237 1.43 -12.54 3.81
CA ASP A 237 2.79 -12.82 4.25
C ASP A 237 3.16 -14.31 4.05
N PRO A 238 4.07 -14.65 3.14
CA PRO A 238 4.47 -16.04 2.97
C PRO A 238 5.40 -16.53 4.10
N LYS A 239 5.89 -15.63 4.98
CA LYS A 239 6.88 -15.93 6.03
C LYS A 239 6.25 -16.28 7.39
N VAL A 240 4.95 -16.52 7.44
CA VAL A 240 4.28 -16.99 8.66
C VAL A 240 4.90 -18.30 9.14
N SER A 241 5.20 -18.38 10.45
CA SER A 241 5.81 -19.54 11.10
C SER A 241 4.81 -20.23 12.05
N GLY A 242 5.07 -21.50 12.38
CA GLY A 242 4.26 -22.25 13.36
C GLY A 242 4.22 -21.59 14.74
N ASN A 243 5.36 -21.11 15.23
CA ASN A 243 5.45 -20.38 16.50
C ASN A 243 4.57 -19.12 16.51
N LEU A 244 4.49 -18.40 15.39
CA LEU A 244 3.62 -17.25 15.26
C LEU A 244 2.15 -17.68 15.34
N ILE A 245 1.77 -18.74 14.60
CA ILE A 245 0.40 -19.29 14.60
C ILE A 245 -0.04 -19.70 16.00
N ASP A 246 0.82 -20.40 16.75
CA ASP A 246 0.52 -20.81 18.12
C ASP A 246 0.41 -19.61 19.07
N THR A 247 1.20 -18.56 18.81
CA THR A 247 1.17 -17.34 19.61
C THR A 247 -0.11 -16.55 19.38
N ILE A 248 -0.48 -16.28 18.12
CA ILE A 248 -1.70 -15.53 17.80
C ILE A 248 -2.96 -16.31 18.19
N LYS A 249 -2.91 -17.65 18.21
CA LYS A 249 -4.00 -18.49 18.75
C LYS A 249 -4.32 -18.14 20.21
N ARG A 250 -3.31 -17.90 21.04
CA ARG A 250 -3.49 -17.53 22.45
C ARG A 250 -4.13 -16.15 22.64
N TYR A 251 -4.09 -15.30 21.61
CA TYR A 251 -4.76 -14.00 21.58
C TYR A 251 -6.15 -14.04 20.92
N ASN A 252 -6.72 -15.23 20.68
CA ASN A 252 -7.98 -15.40 19.95
C ASN A 252 -7.97 -14.78 18.54
N ILE A 253 -6.81 -14.81 17.87
CA ILE A 253 -6.68 -14.39 16.49
C ILE A 253 -6.73 -15.63 15.58
N THR A 254 -7.59 -15.57 14.58
CA THR A 254 -7.56 -16.49 13.44
C THR A 254 -6.87 -15.82 12.27
N LEU A 255 -5.85 -16.48 11.73
CA LEU A 255 -5.12 -15.98 10.58
C LEU A 255 -5.80 -16.42 9.29
N VAL A 256 -5.94 -15.50 8.33
CA VAL A 256 -6.41 -15.81 6.98
C VAL A 256 -5.24 -15.58 6.02
N ILE A 257 -4.77 -16.66 5.39
CA ILE A 257 -3.59 -16.66 4.51
C ILE A 257 -3.91 -17.33 3.17
N LEU A 258 -2.96 -17.28 2.24
CA LEU A 258 -3.10 -17.99 0.98
C LEU A 258 -3.15 -19.51 1.21
N LYS A 259 -3.93 -20.23 0.41
CA LYS A 259 -4.11 -21.69 0.51
C LYS A 259 -2.77 -22.41 0.48
N LYS A 260 -1.88 -22.03 -0.44
CA LYS A 260 -0.51 -22.58 -0.53
C LYS A 260 0.30 -22.42 0.76
N ASP A 261 0.04 -21.35 1.53
CA ASP A 261 0.74 -21.06 2.77
C ASP A 261 0.12 -21.83 3.94
N LYS A 262 -1.21 -22.01 3.93
CA LYS A 262 -1.96 -22.84 4.89
C LYS A 262 -1.64 -24.32 4.77
N GLU A 263 -1.30 -24.82 3.60
CA GLU A 263 -0.88 -26.22 3.39
C GLU A 263 0.33 -26.62 4.26
N ARG A 264 1.14 -25.66 4.71
CA ARG A 264 2.23 -25.87 5.67
C ARG A 264 1.75 -26.12 7.11
N PHE A 265 0.49 -25.80 7.41
CA PHE A 265 -0.13 -25.83 8.74
C PHE A 265 -1.48 -26.56 8.74
N PRO A 266 -1.57 -27.81 8.25
CA PRO A 266 -2.85 -28.49 7.98
C PRO A 266 -3.67 -28.81 9.24
N ARG A 267 -3.05 -28.80 10.43
CA ARG A 267 -3.68 -29.10 11.72
C ARG A 267 -4.01 -27.85 12.55
N SER A 268 -3.78 -26.66 11.99
CA SER A 268 -3.97 -25.41 12.72
C SER A 268 -5.38 -24.86 12.49
N ASP A 269 -6.28 -25.10 13.43
CA ASP A 269 -7.69 -24.66 13.32
C ASP A 269 -7.84 -23.13 13.30
N ASN A 270 -6.88 -22.40 13.88
CA ASN A 270 -6.83 -20.93 13.87
C ASN A 270 -6.19 -20.36 12.59
N VAL A 271 -6.09 -21.16 11.53
CA VAL A 271 -5.61 -20.73 10.21
C VAL A 271 -6.64 -21.11 9.15
N LYS A 272 -7.11 -20.11 8.41
CA LYS A 272 -8.07 -20.26 7.31
C LYS A 272 -7.41 -19.79 6.02
N ASP A 273 -7.87 -20.33 4.90
CA ASP A 273 -7.54 -19.80 3.58
C ASP A 273 -8.62 -18.79 3.16
N TYR A 274 -8.32 -17.93 2.18
CA TYR A 274 -9.26 -16.90 1.72
C TYR A 274 -10.57 -17.52 1.20
N GLU A 275 -10.50 -18.67 0.54
CA GLU A 275 -11.67 -19.40 0.05
C GLU A 275 -12.59 -19.81 1.22
N THR A 276 -12.02 -20.40 2.27
CA THR A 276 -12.76 -20.80 3.47
C THR A 276 -13.34 -19.58 4.19
N PHE A 277 -12.55 -18.52 4.34
CA PHE A 277 -12.98 -17.30 5.00
C PHE A 277 -14.22 -16.69 4.33
N PHE A 278 -14.14 -16.42 3.02
CA PHE A 278 -15.23 -15.77 2.30
C PHE A 278 -16.40 -16.70 1.97
N LYS A 279 -16.19 -18.01 1.76
CA LYS A 279 -17.28 -18.92 1.33
C LYS A 279 -17.95 -19.65 2.49
N LYS A 280 -17.34 -19.70 3.67
CA LYS A 280 -17.87 -20.43 4.84
C LYS A 280 -18.00 -19.54 6.07
N GLU A 281 -16.91 -18.93 6.50
CA GLU A 281 -16.86 -18.19 7.79
C GLU A 281 -17.76 -16.96 7.74
N ILE A 282 -17.58 -16.08 6.75
CA ILE A 282 -18.39 -14.85 6.62
C ILE A 282 -19.88 -15.15 6.40
N PRO A 283 -20.29 -16.04 5.48
CA PRO A 283 -21.70 -16.43 5.35
C PRO A 283 -22.31 -17.01 6.62
N TYR A 284 -21.56 -17.84 7.36
CA TYR A 284 -22.03 -18.40 8.63
C TYR A 284 -22.34 -17.30 9.65
N ILE A 285 -21.44 -16.33 9.80
CA ILE A 285 -21.61 -15.18 10.70
C ILE A 285 -22.79 -14.31 10.24
N ALA A 286 -22.85 -13.98 8.95
CA ALA A 286 -23.92 -13.14 8.40
C ALA A 286 -25.30 -13.79 8.53
N ASN A 287 -25.41 -15.11 8.36
CA ASN A 287 -26.69 -15.82 8.44
C ASN A 287 -27.27 -15.88 9.87
N TYR A 288 -26.43 -15.83 10.91
CA TYR A 288 -26.91 -15.75 12.30
C TYR A 288 -27.83 -14.54 12.52
N TRP A 289 -27.57 -13.43 11.82
CA TRP A 289 -28.28 -12.15 11.96
C TRP A 289 -29.42 -11.94 10.96
N LYS A 290 -29.72 -12.92 10.11
CA LYS A 290 -30.86 -12.88 9.18
C LYS A 290 -32.16 -13.41 9.79
N ALA A 291 -32.11 -13.87 11.05
CA ALA A 291 -33.25 -14.39 11.81
C ALA A 291 -34.03 -13.26 12.48
#